data_AF-A0A962GHP1-F1
#
_entry.id   AF-A0A962GHP1-F1
#
_cell.length_a   1.000
_cell.length_b   1.000
_cell.length_c   1.000
_cell.angle_alpha   90.00
_cell.angle_beta   90.00
_cell.angle_gamma   90.00
#
_symmetry.space_group_name_H-M   'P 1'
#
loop_
_entity.id
_entity.type
_entity.pdbx_description
1 polymer ?
#
loop_
_entity_poly.entity_id
_entity_poly.type
_entity_poly.pdbx_seq_one_letter_code
_entity_poly.pdbx_strand_id
1 'polypeptide(L)'
;MAIVLFVLYAISDMVSVDADAHVQATDFQQHQLIDIPSRPLLSFSESGLVGSEQLVEKVITVQKGQTLSGIFTDLGLSQALLLKIAHFNEDSKKLVKVMPGNTLHFTFTADGELTKLKYQSSQFEELIVHNDMNQLSTELITYDKQIRLVTAEGVISNSLFGAGKAAGLTDSMVMQLANIFSWDIDFVLEIRSGDSFSLIYEQVYKDGEYLTEGKILAASFTNQGTTYDAVYYVGSDGDGSYYAPDGRAMKKAFLRAPLNFSYISSNFNPSRKHPITNKVKAHRGIDYRAPTGTPVYAAGSGTVTHSAYNKYNGNYVFIKHPSGIVTKYLHFSKRAVKKGTRVKQGQTIGYVGSTGLSTAPHLHYEFIYNGVHRNPRTVTLPKSEPLPDSEMAEFNAYASPLLTELKAIKETLVAAN
;
A
#
# COMPACT_ATOMS: atom_id res chain seq x y z
N MET A 1 -58.40 14.89 45.76
CA MET A 1 -59.37 15.16 44.68
C MET A 1 -58.96 14.33 43.46
N ALA A 2 -59.81 13.84 42.56
CA ALA A 2 -61.17 13.26 42.66
C ALA A 2 -61.75 13.16 41.22
N ILE A 3 -62.12 11.96 40.74
CA ILE A 3 -62.85 11.71 39.47
C ILE A 3 -61.96 12.03 38.21
N VAL A 4 -62.01 11.44 37.01
CA VAL A 4 -62.89 10.56 36.17
C VAL A 4 -62.05 9.31 35.74
N LEU A 5 -62.48 8.04 35.58
CA LEU A 5 -63.77 7.29 35.54
C LEU A 5 -64.29 6.90 34.12
N PHE A 6 -64.91 5.71 33.99
CA PHE A 6 -65.38 5.01 32.76
C PHE A 6 -64.27 4.51 31.79
N VAL A 7 -64.12 3.23 31.42
CA VAL A 7 -64.99 2.01 31.32
C VAL A 7 -65.86 1.94 30.05
N LEU A 8 -65.54 0.97 29.17
CA LEU A 8 -66.41 -0.18 28.85
C LEU A 8 -65.60 -1.30 28.17
N TYR A 9 -65.76 -2.53 28.68
CA TYR A 9 -66.08 -3.81 27.99
C TYR A 9 -65.37 -4.19 26.65
N ALA A 10 -65.05 -5.44 26.28
CA ALA A 10 -65.25 -6.84 26.75
C ALA A 10 -65.30 -7.70 25.44
N ILE A 11 -65.19 -9.03 25.36
CA ILE A 11 -64.92 -10.14 26.30
C ILE A 11 -64.44 -11.36 25.47
N SER A 12 -63.58 -12.23 26.02
CA SER A 12 -63.35 -13.66 25.67
C SER A 12 -63.03 -14.10 24.22
N ASP A 13 -62.45 -15.26 23.90
CA ASP A 13 -61.52 -16.25 24.52
C ASP A 13 -60.99 -17.11 23.31
N MET A 14 -60.36 -18.30 23.33
CA MET A 14 -60.06 -19.35 24.31
C MET A 14 -58.94 -20.27 23.73
N VAL A 15 -58.15 -20.97 24.58
CA VAL A 15 -57.19 -22.07 24.21
C VAL A 15 -55.96 -21.63 23.38
N SER A 16 -54.68 -21.73 23.75
CA SER A 16 -53.86 -22.56 24.68
C SER A 16 -53.23 -23.86 24.10
N VAL A 17 -52.05 -24.20 24.65
CA VAL A 17 -51.23 -25.43 24.44
C VAL A 17 -50.37 -25.50 23.16
N ASP A 18 -49.04 -25.36 23.35
CA ASP A 18 -48.02 -26.03 22.54
C ASP A 18 -47.96 -27.53 22.89
N ALA A 19 -47.90 -28.42 21.88
CA ALA A 19 -47.11 -29.66 21.89
C ALA A 19 -47.20 -30.42 20.54
N ASP A 20 -46.08 -31.04 20.15
CA ASP A 20 -45.93 -32.24 19.32
C ASP A 20 -46.87 -32.52 18.13
N ALA A 21 -46.29 -32.58 16.92
CA ALA A 21 -46.18 -33.84 16.17
C ALA A 21 -45.21 -33.77 14.97
N HIS A 22 -44.81 -34.95 14.47
CA HIS A 22 -43.82 -35.16 13.41
C HIS A 22 -44.17 -34.60 12.02
N VAL A 23 -43.10 -34.37 11.25
CA VAL A 23 -43.14 -34.25 9.78
C VAL A 23 -43.75 -35.49 9.14
N GLN A 24 -44.76 -35.29 8.30
CA GLN A 24 -45.01 -36.13 7.12
C GLN A 24 -44.98 -35.24 5.88
N ALA A 25 -44.35 -35.70 4.81
CA ALA A 25 -44.26 -34.95 3.56
C ALA A 25 -45.55 -35.12 2.75
N THR A 26 -46.37 -34.07 2.68
CA THR A 26 -47.51 -34.00 1.77
C THR A 26 -47.15 -33.20 0.52
N ASP A 27 -47.07 -33.93 -0.58
CA ASP A 27 -46.95 -33.52 -1.99
C ASP A 27 -47.40 -32.07 -2.30
N PHE A 28 -46.44 -31.15 -2.41
CA PHE A 28 -46.71 -29.78 -2.86
C PHE A 28 -46.88 -29.76 -4.37
N GLN A 29 -48.13 -29.61 -4.82
CA GLN A 29 -48.51 -29.69 -6.23
C GLN A 29 -47.62 -28.81 -7.12
N GLN A 30 -47.00 -29.49 -8.09
CA GLN A 30 -46.20 -28.93 -9.18
C GLN A 30 -46.98 -27.80 -9.89
N HIS A 31 -46.70 -26.55 -9.53
CA HIS A 31 -47.30 -25.40 -10.19
C HIS A 31 -46.87 -25.37 -11.65
N GLN A 32 -47.83 -25.56 -12.56
CA GLN A 32 -47.59 -25.35 -13.97
C GLN A 32 -47.16 -23.89 -14.18
N LEU A 33 -45.98 -23.70 -14.77
CA LEU A 33 -45.59 -22.41 -15.31
C LEU A 33 -46.64 -22.00 -16.35
N ILE A 34 -47.32 -20.88 -16.11
CA ILE A 34 -48.27 -20.33 -17.07
C ILE A 34 -47.44 -19.83 -18.26
N ASP A 35 -47.51 -20.54 -19.38
CA ASP A 35 -46.84 -20.16 -20.61
C ASP A 35 -47.51 -18.90 -21.16
N ILE A 36 -46.81 -17.76 -21.09
CA ILE A 36 -47.32 -16.48 -21.56
C ILE A 36 -47.01 -16.37 -23.05
N PRO A 37 -48.01 -16.45 -23.95
CA PRO A 37 -47.76 -16.35 -25.38
C PRO A 37 -47.15 -14.99 -25.71
N SER A 38 -45.91 -15.00 -26.17
CA SER A 38 -45.17 -13.81 -26.56
C SER A 38 -45.86 -13.13 -27.74
N ARG A 39 -46.61 -12.06 -27.47
CA ARG A 39 -47.15 -11.20 -28.51
C ARG A 39 -45.98 -10.69 -29.38
N PRO A 40 -46.05 -10.80 -30.72
CA PRO A 40 -45.06 -10.16 -31.56
C PRO A 40 -45.10 -8.65 -31.32
N LEU A 41 -43.96 -8.08 -30.93
CA LEU A 41 -43.82 -6.63 -30.86
C LEU A 41 -44.00 -6.06 -32.26
N LEU A 42 -44.96 -5.15 -32.42
CA LEU A 42 -45.28 -4.54 -33.71
C LEU A 42 -44.05 -3.77 -34.24
N SER A 43 -43.60 -4.15 -35.43
CA SER A 43 -42.49 -3.50 -36.11
C SER A 43 -42.91 -2.10 -36.60
N PHE A 44 -42.50 -1.06 -35.87
CA PHE A 44 -42.55 0.31 -36.37
C PHE A 44 -41.40 0.52 -37.36
N SER A 45 -41.70 0.36 -38.64
CA SER A 45 -40.80 0.73 -39.73
C SER A 45 -40.95 2.22 -40.06
N GLU A 46 -40.27 3.08 -39.31
CA GLU A 46 -39.96 4.43 -39.78
C GLU A 46 -38.57 4.46 -40.42
N SER A 47 -38.47 5.11 -41.59
CA SER A 47 -37.30 5.04 -42.47
C SER A 47 -36.13 5.90 -41.98
N GLY A 48 -35.45 5.45 -40.92
CA GLY A 48 -34.18 6.00 -40.44
C GLY A 48 -33.00 5.07 -40.75
N LEU A 49 -31.99 5.55 -41.47
CA LEU A 49 -30.74 4.80 -41.72
C LEU A 49 -29.88 4.76 -40.45
N VAL A 50 -30.12 3.78 -39.58
CA VAL A 50 -29.20 3.41 -38.50
C VAL A 50 -28.55 2.09 -38.86
N GLY A 51 -27.36 2.16 -39.46
CA GLY A 51 -26.51 0.99 -39.65
C GLY A 51 -26.03 0.49 -38.29
N SER A 52 -26.17 -0.81 -38.01
CA SER A 52 -25.54 -1.42 -36.84
C SER A 52 -24.04 -1.54 -37.12
N GLU A 53 -23.25 -0.53 -36.73
CA GLU A 53 -21.80 -0.56 -36.88
C GLU A 53 -21.20 -1.77 -36.17
N GLN A 54 -20.50 -2.61 -36.93
CA GLN A 54 -19.91 -3.84 -36.41
C GLN A 54 -18.63 -3.53 -35.66
N LEU A 55 -18.77 -3.28 -34.35
CA LEU A 55 -17.65 -2.98 -33.47
C LEU A 55 -16.74 -4.21 -33.26
N VAL A 56 -15.43 -3.98 -33.29
CA VAL A 56 -14.40 -5.00 -33.10
C VAL A 56 -13.66 -4.71 -31.79
N GLU A 57 -13.67 -5.65 -30.84
CA GLU A 57 -12.90 -5.52 -29.59
C GLU A 57 -11.55 -6.25 -29.66
N LYS A 58 -10.50 -5.64 -29.11
CA LYS A 58 -9.16 -6.23 -28.94
C LYS A 58 -8.66 -5.96 -27.53
N VAL A 59 -8.10 -6.99 -26.89
CA VAL A 59 -7.59 -6.94 -25.52
C VAL A 59 -6.08 -7.16 -25.54
N ILE A 60 -5.31 -6.20 -25.02
CA ILE A 60 -3.84 -6.22 -25.03
C ILE A 60 -3.32 -6.21 -23.59
N THR A 61 -2.71 -7.31 -23.16
CA THR A 61 -1.92 -7.36 -21.91
C THR A 61 -0.49 -6.93 -22.21
N VAL A 62 -0.04 -5.86 -21.55
CA VAL A 62 1.23 -5.19 -21.84
C VAL A 62 2.42 -6.03 -21.45
N GLN A 63 3.37 -6.20 -22.36
CA GLN A 63 4.55 -7.04 -22.16
C GLN A 63 5.77 -6.25 -21.64
N LYS A 64 6.76 -6.98 -21.11
CA LYS A 64 7.99 -6.41 -20.55
C LYS A 64 8.82 -5.68 -21.62
N GLY A 65 8.81 -4.35 -21.56
CA GLY A 65 9.53 -3.47 -22.50
C GLY A 65 8.67 -2.92 -23.62
N GLN A 66 7.42 -3.39 -23.74
CA GLN A 66 6.41 -2.76 -24.58
C GLN A 66 6.02 -1.40 -24.00
N THR A 67 5.53 -0.49 -24.84
CA THR A 67 5.06 0.85 -24.43
C THR A 67 3.70 1.13 -25.04
N LEU A 68 2.93 2.05 -24.44
CA LEU A 68 1.63 2.45 -24.98
C LEU A 68 1.73 3.01 -26.42
N SER A 69 2.83 3.70 -26.74
CA SER A 69 3.15 4.16 -28.10
C SER A 69 3.41 2.99 -29.06
N GLY A 70 4.11 1.95 -28.60
CA GLY A 70 4.25 0.70 -29.35
C GLY A 70 2.88 0.08 -29.63
N ILE A 71 2.08 -0.13 -28.59
CA ILE A 71 0.74 -0.73 -28.68
C ILE A 71 -0.18 0.04 -29.64
N PHE A 72 -0.17 1.38 -29.60
CA PHE A 72 -0.93 2.18 -30.57
C PHE A 72 -0.41 1.95 -32.00
N THR A 73 0.92 1.95 -32.21
CA THR A 73 1.53 1.69 -33.52
C THR A 73 1.22 0.27 -34.03
N ASP A 74 1.32 -0.74 -33.17
CA ASP A 74 1.01 -2.15 -33.45
C ASP A 74 -0.47 -2.36 -33.82
N LEU A 75 -1.36 -1.49 -33.32
CA LEU A 75 -2.80 -1.47 -33.62
C LEU A 75 -3.18 -0.57 -34.81
N GLY A 76 -2.22 0.10 -35.46
CA GLY A 76 -2.45 1.03 -36.56
C GLY A 76 -2.91 2.44 -36.15
N LEU A 77 -2.94 2.74 -34.85
CA LEU A 77 -3.43 4.01 -34.30
C LEU A 77 -2.36 5.11 -34.32
N SER A 78 -2.78 6.34 -34.61
CA SER A 78 -1.84 7.45 -34.75
C SER A 78 -1.26 7.91 -33.41
N GLN A 79 0.02 8.27 -33.45
CA GLN A 79 0.71 8.92 -32.32
C GLN A 79 0.08 10.28 -31.94
N ALA A 80 -0.58 10.95 -32.90
CA ALA A 80 -1.33 12.17 -32.65
C ALA A 80 -2.57 11.89 -31.78
N LEU A 81 -3.32 10.82 -32.05
CA LEU A 81 -4.45 10.39 -31.22
C LEU A 81 -3.98 10.01 -29.80
N LEU A 82 -2.87 9.26 -29.68
CA LEU A 82 -2.30 8.95 -28.36
C LEU A 82 -1.93 10.21 -27.56
N LEU A 83 -1.26 11.17 -28.19
CA LEU A 83 -0.91 12.44 -27.53
C LEU A 83 -2.14 13.27 -27.16
N LYS A 84 -3.16 13.30 -28.02
CA LYS A 84 -4.44 13.98 -27.79
C LYS A 84 -5.19 13.38 -26.60
N ILE A 85 -5.29 12.05 -26.52
CA ILE A 85 -5.85 11.33 -25.36
C ILE A 85 -5.04 11.67 -24.11
N ALA A 86 -3.73 11.42 -24.10
CA ALA A 86 -2.88 11.58 -22.92
C ALA A 86 -2.83 12.99 -22.29
N HIS A 87 -3.30 14.02 -23.01
CA HIS A 87 -3.36 15.41 -22.55
C HIS A 87 -4.80 15.98 -22.52
N PHE A 88 -5.84 15.18 -22.75
CA PHE A 88 -7.23 15.65 -22.84
C PHE A 88 -7.73 16.26 -21.52
N ASN A 89 -7.51 15.58 -20.39
CA ASN A 89 -7.89 16.02 -19.05
C ASN A 89 -7.01 15.35 -17.97
N GLU A 90 -7.32 15.59 -16.68
CA GLU A 90 -6.57 14.98 -15.56
C GLU A 90 -6.67 13.46 -15.51
N ASP A 91 -7.85 12.88 -15.75
CA ASP A 91 -8.06 11.42 -15.71
C ASP A 91 -7.27 10.71 -16.81
N SER A 92 -7.20 11.30 -18.00
CA SER A 92 -6.38 10.77 -19.10
C SER A 92 -4.88 10.70 -18.78
N LYS A 93 -4.38 11.48 -17.81
CA LYS A 93 -2.98 11.38 -17.36
C LYS A 93 -2.70 10.09 -16.60
N LYS A 94 -3.73 9.40 -16.09
CA LYS A 94 -3.60 8.07 -15.47
C LYS A 94 -3.13 7.01 -16.47
N LEU A 95 -3.52 7.13 -17.75
CA LEU A 95 -3.13 6.26 -18.85
C LEU A 95 -1.60 6.27 -19.12
N VAL A 96 -0.87 7.31 -18.71
CA VAL A 96 0.55 7.54 -19.06
C VAL A 96 1.52 6.59 -18.33
N LYS A 97 1.04 5.71 -17.44
CA LYS A 97 1.87 4.83 -16.58
C LYS A 97 1.61 3.33 -16.76
N VAL A 98 1.23 2.88 -17.96
CA VAL A 98 1.02 1.44 -18.22
C VAL A 98 2.30 0.63 -17.92
N MET A 99 2.15 -0.42 -17.12
CA MET A 99 3.20 -1.34 -16.69
C MET A 99 2.99 -2.74 -17.31
N PRO A 100 4.05 -3.59 -17.36
CA PRO A 100 3.89 -4.98 -17.77
C PRO A 100 2.87 -5.71 -16.88
N GLY A 101 1.94 -6.43 -17.50
CA GLY A 101 0.82 -7.11 -16.84
C GLY A 101 -0.46 -6.28 -16.71
N ASN A 102 -0.46 -4.96 -17.02
CA ASN A 102 -1.72 -4.24 -17.20
C ASN A 102 -2.42 -4.65 -18.49
N THR A 103 -3.75 -4.58 -18.51
CA THR A 103 -4.58 -4.85 -19.68
C THR A 103 -5.23 -3.58 -20.20
N LEU A 104 -5.28 -3.45 -21.53
CA LEU A 104 -5.91 -2.38 -22.28
C LEU A 104 -6.98 -2.99 -23.20
N HIS A 105 -8.21 -2.50 -23.13
CA HIS A 105 -9.30 -2.97 -24.00
C HIS A 105 -9.63 -1.88 -25.01
N PHE A 106 -9.46 -2.18 -26.29
CA PHE A 106 -9.74 -1.28 -27.41
C PHE A 106 -10.98 -1.76 -28.15
N THR A 107 -11.92 -0.87 -28.44
CA THR A 107 -13.03 -1.12 -29.38
C THR A 107 -12.84 -0.24 -30.60
N PHE A 108 -13.00 -0.83 -31.78
CA PHE A 108 -12.85 -0.17 -33.06
C PHE A 108 -14.15 -0.24 -33.87
N THR A 109 -14.33 0.67 -34.82
CA THR A 109 -15.25 0.47 -35.96
C THR A 109 -14.77 -0.66 -36.88
N ALA A 110 -15.60 -1.04 -37.85
CA ALA A 110 -15.25 -2.08 -38.83
C ALA A 110 -14.11 -1.67 -39.79
N ASP A 111 -13.95 -0.37 -40.06
CA ASP A 111 -12.84 0.22 -40.84
C ASP A 111 -11.59 0.54 -39.99
N GLY A 112 -11.67 0.39 -38.66
CA GLY A 112 -10.52 0.40 -37.77
C GLY A 112 -10.25 1.69 -37.01
N GLU A 113 -11.18 2.66 -37.00
CA GLU A 113 -11.09 3.82 -36.11
C GLU A 113 -11.32 3.39 -34.64
N LEU A 114 -10.55 3.93 -33.70
CA LEU A 114 -10.74 3.68 -32.27
C LEU A 114 -12.00 4.40 -31.76
N THR A 115 -12.98 3.69 -31.24
CA THR A 115 -14.18 4.29 -30.62
C THR A 115 -14.13 4.32 -29.09
N LYS A 116 -13.46 3.32 -28.48
CA LYS A 116 -13.37 3.17 -27.01
C LYS A 116 -12.01 2.60 -26.59
N LEU A 117 -11.42 3.14 -25.53
CA LEU A 117 -10.26 2.57 -24.84
C LEU A 117 -10.55 2.48 -23.34
N LYS A 118 -10.62 1.26 -22.79
CA LYS A 118 -10.66 1.03 -21.34
C LYS A 118 -9.27 0.67 -20.81
N TYR A 119 -8.93 1.23 -19.65
CA TYR A 119 -7.69 0.99 -18.94
C TYR A 119 -7.93 0.98 -17.43
N GLN A 120 -7.60 -0.12 -16.76
CA GLN A 120 -7.65 -0.20 -15.30
C GLN A 120 -6.48 0.60 -14.69
N SER A 121 -6.72 1.86 -14.31
CA SER A 121 -5.71 2.77 -13.76
C SER A 121 -5.31 2.42 -12.32
N SER A 122 -6.20 1.75 -11.57
CA SER A 122 -5.88 1.13 -10.30
C SER A 122 -6.79 -0.07 -10.03
N GLN A 123 -6.53 -0.82 -8.96
CA GLN A 123 -7.43 -1.87 -8.47
C GLN A 123 -8.90 -1.41 -8.34
N PHE A 124 -9.12 -0.13 -8.01
CA PHE A 124 -10.44 0.49 -7.78
C PHE A 124 -10.81 1.55 -8.83
N GLU A 125 -10.08 1.65 -9.94
CA GLU A 125 -10.38 2.63 -11.00
C GLU A 125 -10.26 2.01 -12.39
N GLU A 126 -11.31 2.15 -13.21
CA GLU A 126 -11.23 2.00 -14.66
C GLU A 126 -11.43 3.37 -15.33
N LEU A 127 -10.43 3.79 -16.13
CA LEU A 127 -10.57 4.88 -17.08
C LEU A 127 -11.15 4.34 -18.38
N ILE A 128 -12.27 4.90 -18.82
CA ILE A 128 -12.79 4.74 -20.17
C ILE A 128 -12.54 6.04 -20.92
N VAL A 129 -11.96 5.94 -22.12
CA VAL A 129 -11.86 7.04 -23.09
C VAL A 129 -12.75 6.70 -24.27
N HIS A 130 -13.66 7.60 -24.63
CA HIS A 130 -14.45 7.51 -25.85
C HIS A 130 -13.85 8.43 -26.93
N ASN A 131 -14.00 8.05 -28.19
CA ASN A 131 -13.61 8.84 -29.34
C ASN A 131 -14.69 8.73 -30.43
N ASP A 132 -15.57 9.72 -30.49
CA ASP A 132 -16.63 9.84 -31.50
C ASP A 132 -16.17 10.84 -32.58
N MET A 133 -15.77 10.34 -33.75
CA MET A 133 -15.29 11.17 -34.88
C MET A 133 -14.29 12.28 -34.45
N ASN A 134 -13.25 11.89 -33.71
CA ASN A 134 -12.25 12.79 -33.11
C ASN A 134 -12.76 13.71 -31.96
N GLN A 135 -13.98 13.59 -31.48
CA GLN A 135 -14.41 14.18 -30.21
C GLN A 135 -14.11 13.20 -29.07
N LEU A 136 -13.27 13.62 -28.12
CA LEU A 136 -12.92 12.80 -26.96
C LEU A 136 -13.85 13.11 -25.78
N SER A 137 -14.18 12.08 -25.02
CA SER A 137 -14.70 12.19 -23.66
C SER A 137 -14.11 11.08 -22.78
N THR A 138 -14.25 11.20 -21.46
CA THR A 138 -13.78 10.17 -20.52
C THR A 138 -14.76 9.93 -19.40
N GLU A 139 -14.84 8.67 -18.97
CA GLU A 139 -15.50 8.24 -17.75
C GLU A 139 -14.44 7.63 -16.82
N LEU A 140 -14.47 7.96 -15.53
CA LEU A 140 -13.66 7.31 -14.51
C LEU A 140 -14.58 6.51 -13.60
N ILE A 141 -14.69 5.20 -13.86
CA ILE A 141 -15.43 4.29 -13.01
C ILE A 141 -14.58 3.99 -11.77
N THR A 142 -15.00 4.52 -10.62
CA THR A 142 -14.45 4.16 -9.32
C THR A 142 -15.26 3.02 -8.72
N TYR A 143 -14.60 1.96 -8.28
CA TYR A 143 -15.24 0.81 -7.63
C TYR A 143 -15.20 0.95 -6.11
N ASP A 144 -16.27 0.54 -5.41
CA ASP A 144 -16.35 0.63 -3.96
C ASP A 144 -15.28 -0.23 -3.25
N LYS A 145 -14.46 0.43 -2.42
CA LYS A 145 -13.49 -0.25 -1.56
C LYS A 145 -14.19 -0.79 -0.30
N GLN A 146 -14.53 -2.08 -0.30
CA GLN A 146 -14.99 -2.74 0.91
C GLN A 146 -13.79 -3.00 1.84
N ILE A 147 -13.83 -2.47 3.07
CA ILE A 147 -12.82 -2.73 4.11
C ILE A 147 -13.42 -3.70 5.12
N ARG A 148 -12.69 -4.76 5.45
CA ARG A 148 -12.97 -5.62 6.61
C ARG A 148 -11.80 -5.51 7.57
N LEU A 149 -12.08 -5.35 8.86
CA LEU A 149 -11.04 -5.42 9.89
C LEU A 149 -10.80 -6.90 10.22
N VAL A 150 -9.53 -7.28 10.24
CA VAL A 150 -9.08 -8.65 10.51
C VAL A 150 -8.00 -8.61 11.57
N THR A 151 -7.98 -9.61 12.43
CA THR A 151 -7.03 -9.79 13.51
C THR A 151 -6.02 -10.88 13.15
N ALA A 152 -4.80 -10.75 13.63
CA ALA A 152 -3.79 -11.80 13.54
C ALA A 152 -2.83 -11.71 14.73
N GLU A 153 -2.31 -12.86 15.16
CA GLU A 153 -1.41 -12.99 16.30
C GLU A 153 -0.43 -14.13 16.11
N GLY A 154 0.68 -14.12 16.85
CA GLY A 154 1.62 -15.23 16.82
C GLY A 154 2.70 -15.15 17.89
N VAL A 155 3.11 -16.33 18.36
CA VAL A 155 4.30 -16.51 19.20
C VAL A 155 5.48 -16.86 18.30
N ILE A 156 6.60 -16.19 18.51
CA ILE A 156 7.85 -16.45 17.82
C ILE A 156 8.51 -17.69 18.42
N SER A 157 8.83 -18.66 17.56
CA SER A 157 9.75 -19.76 17.85
C SER A 157 11.14 -19.47 17.28
N ASN A 158 11.23 -19.39 15.95
CA ASN A 158 12.50 -19.24 15.23
C ASN A 158 12.71 -17.85 14.61
N SER A 159 11.65 -17.19 14.11
CA SER A 159 11.73 -15.85 13.51
C SER A 159 10.36 -15.19 13.39
N LEU A 160 10.36 -13.85 13.32
CA LEU A 160 9.15 -13.06 13.11
C LEU A 160 8.43 -13.41 11.78
N PHE A 161 9.18 -13.67 10.70
CA PHE A 161 8.60 -14.10 9.42
C PHE A 161 7.98 -15.50 9.50
N GLY A 162 8.58 -16.42 10.26
CA GLY A 162 7.99 -17.74 10.48
C GLY A 162 6.66 -17.66 11.24
N ALA A 163 6.63 -16.91 12.33
CA ALA A 163 5.42 -16.71 13.12
C ALA A 163 4.35 -15.90 12.37
N GLY A 164 4.73 -14.82 11.68
CA GLY A 164 3.83 -14.03 10.85
C GLY A 164 3.17 -14.84 9.74
N LYS A 165 3.95 -15.68 9.04
CA LYS A 165 3.40 -16.56 8.00
C LYS A 165 2.51 -17.67 8.57
N ALA A 166 2.80 -18.18 9.77
CA ALA A 166 1.91 -19.11 10.47
C ALA A 166 0.58 -18.42 10.88
N ALA A 167 0.65 -17.13 11.23
CA ALA A 167 -0.50 -16.25 11.50
C ALA A 167 -1.25 -15.76 10.24
N GLY A 168 -0.95 -16.32 9.06
CA GLY A 168 -1.60 -15.95 7.79
C GLY A 168 -1.14 -14.61 7.18
N LEU A 169 -0.15 -13.93 7.76
CA LEU A 169 0.38 -12.66 7.24
C LEU A 169 1.29 -12.89 6.03
N THR A 170 1.22 -12.00 5.05
CA THR A 170 2.24 -11.90 4.00
C THR A 170 3.51 -11.22 4.49
N ASP A 171 4.63 -11.45 3.80
CA ASP A 171 5.93 -10.79 4.04
C ASP A 171 5.81 -9.25 4.07
N SER A 172 4.84 -8.68 3.34
CA SER A 172 4.51 -7.25 3.35
C SER A 172 3.98 -6.80 4.71
N MET A 173 2.99 -7.51 5.26
CA MET A 173 2.42 -7.23 6.58
C MET A 173 3.42 -7.45 7.71
N VAL A 174 4.25 -8.50 7.61
CA VAL A 174 5.36 -8.73 8.56
C VAL A 174 6.37 -7.57 8.53
N MET A 175 6.72 -7.07 7.34
CA MET A 175 7.56 -5.88 7.21
C MET A 175 6.88 -4.61 7.72
N GLN A 176 5.57 -4.43 7.56
CA GLN A 176 4.84 -3.30 8.17
C GLN A 176 4.96 -3.36 9.70
N LEU A 177 4.65 -4.51 10.31
CA LEU A 177 4.74 -4.73 11.76
C LEU A 177 6.15 -4.45 12.31
N ALA A 178 7.20 -5.00 11.67
CA ALA A 178 8.58 -4.76 12.06
C ALA A 178 9.02 -3.29 11.93
N ASN A 179 8.47 -2.54 10.96
CA ASN A 179 8.75 -1.11 10.79
C ASN A 179 8.09 -0.24 11.87
N ILE A 180 6.94 -0.64 12.43
CA ILE A 180 6.24 0.09 13.51
C ILE A 180 7.11 0.10 14.77
N PHE A 181 7.49 -1.08 15.27
CA PHE A 181 8.22 -1.22 16.53
C PHE A 181 9.74 -1.11 16.42
N SER A 182 10.26 -0.86 15.22
CA SER A 182 11.70 -0.78 14.95
C SER A 182 12.45 0.21 15.85
N TRP A 183 11.80 1.26 16.39
CA TRP A 183 12.46 2.20 17.31
C TRP A 183 12.82 1.56 18.65
N ASP A 184 11.88 0.82 19.22
CA ASP A 184 11.97 0.25 20.56
C ASP A 184 12.58 -1.17 20.58
N ILE A 185 12.60 -1.88 19.43
CA ILE A 185 13.12 -3.26 19.28
C ILE A 185 14.09 -3.37 18.08
N ASP A 186 15.29 -3.94 18.28
CA ASP A 186 16.18 -4.41 17.21
C ASP A 186 15.84 -5.85 16.80
N PHE A 187 14.96 -5.97 15.79
CA PHE A 187 14.49 -7.23 15.23
C PHE A 187 15.57 -8.21 14.71
N VAL A 188 16.83 -7.78 14.60
CA VAL A 188 17.96 -8.64 14.19
C VAL A 188 18.69 -9.24 15.39
N LEU A 189 18.65 -8.59 16.55
CA LEU A 189 19.49 -8.93 17.72
C LEU A 189 18.68 -9.34 18.96
N GLU A 190 17.48 -8.80 19.14
CA GLU A 190 16.74 -8.84 20.41
C GLU A 190 15.59 -9.84 20.42
N ILE A 191 15.18 -10.37 19.25
CA ILE A 191 14.09 -11.35 19.14
C ILE A 191 14.47 -12.71 19.73
N ARG A 192 13.54 -13.31 20.49
CA ARG A 192 13.68 -14.61 21.17
C ARG A 192 12.48 -15.52 20.89
N SER A 193 12.66 -16.81 21.17
CA SER A 193 11.53 -17.73 21.29
C SER A 193 10.68 -17.32 22.50
N GLY A 194 9.36 -17.24 22.34
CA GLY A 194 8.42 -16.76 23.36
C GLY A 194 8.07 -15.27 23.27
N ASP A 195 8.74 -14.49 22.42
CA ASP A 195 8.23 -13.17 22.01
C ASP A 195 6.91 -13.34 21.25
N SER A 196 6.02 -12.35 21.29
CA SER A 196 4.71 -12.44 20.62
C SER A 196 4.22 -11.12 20.04
N PHE A 197 3.28 -11.20 19.10
CA PHE A 197 2.61 -10.03 18.52
C PHE A 197 1.12 -10.28 18.36
N SER A 198 0.34 -9.20 18.34
CA SER A 198 -1.03 -9.16 17.81
C SER A 198 -1.24 -7.89 16.99
N LEU A 199 -2.10 -7.93 15.97
CA LEU A 199 -2.45 -6.77 15.15
C LEU A 199 -3.90 -6.81 14.66
N ILE A 200 -4.45 -5.61 14.47
CA ILE A 200 -5.72 -5.32 13.80
C ILE A 200 -5.38 -4.61 12.49
N TYR A 201 -5.84 -5.12 11.35
CA TYR A 201 -5.50 -4.59 10.03
C TYR A 201 -6.67 -4.59 9.06
N GLU A 202 -6.59 -3.72 8.05
CA GLU A 202 -7.49 -3.74 6.90
C GLU A 202 -7.19 -4.95 6.00
N GLN A 203 -8.18 -5.78 5.74
CA GLN A 203 -8.27 -6.49 4.46
C GLN A 203 -9.17 -5.69 3.51
N VAL A 204 -8.79 -5.63 2.25
CA VAL A 204 -9.48 -4.89 1.21
C VAL A 204 -10.14 -5.86 0.22
N TYR A 205 -11.42 -5.63 -0.01
CA TYR A 205 -12.28 -6.42 -0.88
C TYR A 205 -12.83 -5.54 -2.01
N LYS A 206 -13.07 -6.16 -3.16
CA LYS A 206 -13.81 -5.58 -4.29
C LYS A 206 -14.88 -6.59 -4.70
N ASP A 207 -16.13 -6.13 -4.87
CA ASP A 207 -17.27 -6.95 -5.32
C ASP A 207 -17.49 -8.25 -4.51
N GLY A 208 -17.03 -8.26 -3.25
CA GLY A 208 -17.07 -9.40 -2.33
C GLY A 208 -15.81 -10.29 -2.31
N GLU A 209 -14.93 -10.18 -3.31
CA GLU A 209 -13.66 -10.92 -3.42
C GLU A 209 -12.51 -10.22 -2.69
N TYR A 210 -11.59 -11.00 -2.10
CA TYR A 210 -10.39 -10.47 -1.44
C TYR A 210 -9.35 -10.01 -2.47
N LEU A 211 -8.79 -8.80 -2.27
CA LEU A 211 -7.92 -8.16 -3.26
C LEU A 211 -6.51 -7.85 -2.75
N THR A 212 -6.37 -7.36 -1.51
CA THR A 212 -5.09 -6.96 -0.89
C THR A 212 -5.26 -6.68 0.60
N GLU A 213 -4.20 -6.75 1.38
CA GLU A 213 -4.13 -6.08 2.68
C GLU A 213 -4.03 -4.55 2.50
N GLY A 214 -4.48 -3.81 3.50
CA GLY A 214 -4.31 -2.37 3.62
C GLY A 214 -3.34 -2.00 4.75
N LYS A 215 -3.81 -1.14 5.66
CA LYS A 215 -3.03 -0.66 6.81
C LYS A 215 -3.15 -1.59 8.02
N ILE A 216 -2.11 -1.66 8.84
CA ILE A 216 -2.26 -2.00 10.25
C ILE A 216 -2.91 -0.80 10.93
N LEU A 217 -4.03 -1.00 11.63
CA LEU A 217 -4.70 0.06 12.40
C LEU A 217 -4.19 0.11 13.84
N ALA A 218 -3.91 -1.04 14.43
CA ALA A 218 -3.21 -1.13 15.69
C ALA A 218 -2.41 -2.43 15.79
N ALA A 219 -1.33 -2.43 16.56
CA ALA A 219 -0.57 -3.62 16.90
C ALA A 219 -0.04 -3.57 18.33
N SER A 220 0.22 -4.74 18.89
CA SER A 220 0.96 -4.97 20.14
C SER A 220 2.14 -5.89 19.84
N PHE A 221 3.30 -5.63 20.46
CA PHE A 221 4.46 -6.50 20.40
C PHE A 221 5.04 -6.72 21.80
N THR A 222 5.24 -7.98 22.18
CA THR A 222 5.89 -8.36 23.44
C THR A 222 7.27 -8.92 23.14
N ASN A 223 8.33 -8.17 23.46
CA ASN A 223 9.71 -8.64 23.39
C ASN A 223 10.28 -8.80 24.81
N GLN A 224 10.76 -10.01 25.13
CA GLN A 224 11.45 -10.32 26.39
C GLN A 224 10.69 -9.85 27.65
N GLY A 225 9.35 -9.94 27.60
CA GLY A 225 8.42 -9.51 28.67
C GLY A 225 7.94 -8.06 28.59
N THR A 226 8.62 -7.17 27.86
CA THR A 226 8.16 -5.79 27.66
C THR A 226 7.15 -5.73 26.53
N THR A 227 5.98 -5.12 26.78
CA THR A 227 4.94 -4.90 25.77
C THR A 227 5.03 -3.48 25.20
N TYR A 228 4.90 -3.36 23.89
CA TYR A 228 4.89 -2.11 23.13
C TYR A 228 3.62 -2.09 22.28
N ASP A 229 2.80 -1.05 22.41
CA ASP A 229 1.57 -0.88 21.65
C ASP A 229 1.68 0.30 20.69
N ALA A 230 1.00 0.21 19.55
CA ALA A 230 1.01 1.24 18.52
C ALA A 230 -0.34 1.31 17.79
N VAL A 231 -0.85 2.52 17.59
CA VAL A 231 -2.09 2.82 16.85
C VAL A 231 -1.78 3.75 15.69
N TYR A 232 -2.34 3.46 14.51
CA TYR A 232 -2.29 4.31 13.34
C TYR A 232 -3.33 5.43 13.44
N TYR A 233 -2.89 6.69 13.44
CA TYR A 233 -3.76 7.85 13.57
C TYR A 233 -3.45 8.88 12.47
N VAL A 234 -4.50 9.57 12.00
CA VAL A 234 -4.40 10.67 11.03
C VAL A 234 -4.70 11.96 11.79
N GLY A 235 -3.67 12.76 12.07
CA GLY A 235 -3.83 14.02 12.75
C GLY A 235 -4.28 15.16 11.83
N SER A 236 -4.30 16.38 12.37
CA SER A 236 -4.75 17.58 11.65
C SER A 236 -3.90 17.95 10.42
N ASP A 237 -2.71 17.36 10.25
CA ASP A 237 -1.86 17.49 9.07
C ASP A 237 -2.26 16.60 7.88
N GLY A 238 -3.14 15.60 8.12
CA GLY A 238 -3.60 14.63 7.14
C GLY A 238 -2.61 13.53 6.75
N ASP A 239 -1.41 13.45 7.35
CA ASP A 239 -0.32 12.55 6.91
C ASP A 239 -0.06 11.41 7.93
N GLY A 240 -1.09 10.57 8.11
CA GLY A 240 -1.20 9.64 9.24
C GLY A 240 -0.01 8.71 9.51
N SER A 241 0.26 8.52 10.80
CA SER A 241 1.44 7.89 11.38
C SER A 241 1.08 6.99 12.58
N TYR A 242 2.06 6.26 13.13
CA TYR A 242 1.86 5.35 14.26
C TYR A 242 2.34 5.97 15.58
N TYR A 243 1.52 5.89 16.63
CA TYR A 243 1.75 6.46 17.96
C TYR A 243 1.47 5.41 19.04
N ALA A 244 2.23 5.44 20.14
CA ALA A 244 1.94 4.68 21.34
C ALA A 244 0.78 5.33 22.14
N PRO A 245 0.19 4.64 23.14
CA PRO A 245 -0.91 5.16 23.95
C PRO A 245 -0.59 6.44 24.75
N ASP A 246 0.70 6.79 24.88
CA ASP A 246 1.21 8.03 25.48
C ASP A 246 1.31 9.21 24.47
N GLY A 247 0.85 9.02 23.22
CA GLY A 247 0.97 10.01 22.14
C GLY A 247 2.36 10.07 21.48
N ARG A 248 3.31 9.24 21.93
CA ARG A 248 4.67 9.20 21.38
C ARG A 248 4.67 8.54 20.01
N ALA A 249 5.15 9.25 18.99
CA ALA A 249 5.31 8.69 17.66
C ALA A 249 6.32 7.51 17.66
N MET A 250 5.87 6.34 17.22
CA MET A 250 6.64 5.08 17.17
C MET A 250 7.65 5.06 16.01
N LYS A 251 7.35 5.83 14.97
CA LYS A 251 8.12 5.86 13.72
C LYS A 251 9.49 6.50 13.92
N LYS A 252 10.56 5.78 13.56
CA LYS A 252 11.90 6.38 13.45
C LYS A 252 11.86 7.54 12.46
N ALA A 253 12.43 8.69 12.82
CA ALA A 253 12.73 9.73 11.83
C ALA A 253 13.59 9.19 10.67
N PHE A 254 14.48 8.21 10.95
CA PHE A 254 15.36 7.57 9.96
C PHE A 254 15.60 6.07 10.16
N LEU A 255 15.62 5.32 9.05
CA LEU A 255 16.19 3.98 8.95
C LEU A 255 17.73 4.06 9.07
N ARG A 256 18.34 3.20 9.90
CA ARG A 256 19.81 3.11 10.05
C ARG A 256 20.48 2.39 8.86
N ALA A 257 19.81 1.38 8.31
CA ALA A 257 20.20 0.66 7.10
C ALA A 257 19.06 0.80 6.06
N PRO A 258 19.27 1.47 4.92
CA PRO A 258 18.22 1.78 3.95
C PRO A 258 18.04 0.70 2.87
N LEU A 259 18.35 -0.57 3.15
CA LEU A 259 18.28 -1.72 2.24
C LEU A 259 18.42 -3.03 3.02
N ASN A 260 18.02 -4.15 2.42
CA ASN A 260 18.47 -5.47 2.85
C ASN A 260 19.91 -5.69 2.35
N PHE A 261 20.83 -6.11 3.21
CA PHE A 261 22.25 -6.23 2.88
C PHE A 261 22.85 -7.53 3.45
N SER A 262 23.93 -8.02 2.83
CA SER A 262 24.61 -9.26 3.24
C SER A 262 25.56 -9.05 4.41
N TYR A 263 26.37 -7.97 4.37
CA TYR A 263 27.24 -7.53 5.47
C TYR A 263 27.70 -6.08 5.26
N ILE A 264 28.25 -5.44 6.29
CA ILE A 264 28.90 -4.13 6.18
C ILE A 264 30.35 -4.35 5.72
N SER A 265 30.69 -3.91 4.51
CA SER A 265 32.05 -4.03 3.97
C SER A 265 33.01 -2.92 4.44
N SER A 266 32.48 -1.79 4.92
CA SER A 266 33.26 -0.69 5.49
C SER A 266 32.40 0.13 6.45
N ASN A 267 32.84 0.30 7.70
CA ASN A 267 32.14 1.14 8.68
C ASN A 267 32.51 2.63 8.50
N PHE A 268 31.69 3.51 9.04
CA PHE A 268 32.04 4.94 9.19
C PHE A 268 33.30 5.06 10.04
N ASN A 269 34.34 5.72 9.52
CA ASN A 269 35.62 5.86 10.21
C ASN A 269 36.30 7.17 9.78
N PRO A 270 36.27 8.22 10.63
CA PRO A 270 36.87 9.52 10.30
C PRO A 270 38.40 9.46 10.15
N SER A 271 39.04 8.44 10.72
CA SER A 271 40.50 8.29 10.80
C SER A 271 41.04 7.10 9.99
N ARG A 272 40.28 6.60 8.99
CA ARG A 272 40.69 5.42 8.19
C ARG A 272 42.00 5.69 7.45
N LYS A 273 43.06 4.94 7.81
CA LYS A 273 44.33 4.92 7.06
C LYS A 273 44.13 4.24 5.71
N HIS A 274 44.52 4.88 4.62
CA HIS A 274 44.33 4.35 3.27
C HIS A 274 45.42 3.31 2.94
N PRO A 275 45.09 2.04 2.64
CA PRO A 275 46.07 0.94 2.64
C PRO A 275 47.19 1.10 1.60
N ILE A 276 46.90 1.74 0.46
CA ILE A 276 47.86 1.92 -0.65
C ILE A 276 48.73 3.18 -0.47
N THR A 277 48.28 4.19 0.29
CA THR A 277 48.94 5.51 0.33
C THR A 277 49.33 5.97 1.73
N ASN A 278 49.05 5.18 2.77
CA ASN A 278 49.28 5.45 4.20
C ASN A 278 48.66 6.74 4.78
N LYS A 279 48.09 7.63 3.96
CA LYS A 279 47.40 8.85 4.39
C LYS A 279 46.06 8.51 5.05
N VAL A 280 45.70 9.25 6.09
CA VAL A 280 44.36 9.19 6.69
C VAL A 280 43.36 9.83 5.72
N LYS A 281 42.33 9.07 5.33
CA LYS A 281 41.22 9.55 4.49
C LYS A 281 39.91 9.03 5.07
N ALA A 282 39.20 9.93 5.75
CA ALA A 282 37.91 9.68 6.38
C ALA A 282 36.95 8.90 5.48
N HIS A 283 36.46 7.78 5.98
CA HIS A 283 35.30 7.09 5.42
C HIS A 283 34.03 7.69 6.03
N ARG A 284 33.34 8.52 5.23
CA ARG A 284 32.28 9.46 5.66
C ARG A 284 30.86 8.90 5.60
N GLY A 285 30.73 7.61 5.29
CA GLY A 285 29.49 6.84 5.24
C GLY A 285 29.72 5.39 5.68
N ILE A 286 28.79 4.50 5.36
CA ILE A 286 28.89 3.05 5.54
C ILE A 286 28.72 2.38 4.18
N ASP A 287 29.55 1.36 3.91
CA ASP A 287 29.43 0.52 2.72
C ASP A 287 28.65 -0.75 3.10
N TYR A 288 27.41 -0.86 2.62
CA TYR A 288 26.56 -2.03 2.77
C TYR A 288 26.69 -2.93 1.54
N ARG A 289 27.27 -4.12 1.69
CA ARG A 289 27.43 -5.09 0.61
C ARG A 289 26.09 -5.75 0.29
N ALA A 290 25.66 -5.68 -0.97
CA ALA A 290 24.45 -6.34 -1.46
C ALA A 290 24.57 -6.63 -2.97
N PRO A 291 23.80 -7.59 -3.52
CA PRO A 291 23.76 -7.85 -4.96
C PRO A 291 23.36 -6.63 -5.80
N THR A 292 23.90 -6.52 -7.02
CA THR A 292 23.41 -5.54 -8.01
C THR A 292 21.91 -5.74 -8.25
N GLY A 293 21.15 -4.65 -8.23
CA GLY A 293 19.69 -4.70 -8.38
C GLY A 293 18.91 -4.75 -7.06
N THR A 294 19.55 -4.93 -5.91
CA THR A 294 18.90 -4.85 -4.59
C THR A 294 18.25 -3.47 -4.41
N PRO A 295 16.95 -3.37 -4.05
CA PRO A 295 16.30 -2.07 -3.80
C PRO A 295 16.97 -1.29 -2.66
N VAL A 296 17.04 0.03 -2.82
CA VAL A 296 17.48 0.98 -1.78
C VAL A 296 16.39 2.00 -1.52
N TYR A 297 16.09 2.21 -0.25
CA TYR A 297 14.96 2.98 0.24
C TYR A 297 15.37 4.37 0.73
N ALA A 298 14.45 5.33 0.74
CA ALA A 298 14.64 6.59 1.45
C ALA A 298 14.67 6.33 2.96
N ALA A 299 15.79 6.67 3.61
CA ALA A 299 15.94 6.44 5.04
C ALA A 299 14.94 7.24 5.89
N GLY A 300 14.52 8.42 5.43
CA GLY A 300 13.48 9.24 6.05
C GLY A 300 12.68 10.00 4.98
N SER A 301 11.51 10.50 5.34
CA SER A 301 10.71 11.35 4.43
C SER A 301 11.46 12.65 4.11
N GLY A 302 11.31 13.18 2.88
CA GLY A 302 12.03 14.39 2.46
C GLY A 302 11.94 14.69 0.97
N THR A 303 12.80 15.57 0.48
CA THR A 303 12.84 16.00 -0.93
C THR A 303 14.19 15.67 -1.56
N VAL A 304 14.15 15.02 -2.72
CA VAL A 304 15.34 14.67 -3.50
C VAL A 304 15.98 15.95 -4.05
N THR A 305 17.13 16.36 -3.49
CA THR A 305 17.88 17.54 -3.95
C THR A 305 18.74 17.24 -5.17
N HIS A 306 19.20 15.99 -5.29
CA HIS A 306 20.04 15.52 -6.39
C HIS A 306 19.64 14.10 -6.80
N SER A 307 19.53 13.87 -8.10
CA SER A 307 19.51 12.53 -8.71
C SER A 307 20.30 12.63 -10.01
N ALA A 308 21.53 12.14 -10.00
CA ALA A 308 22.50 12.41 -11.07
C ALA A 308 23.55 11.30 -11.20
N TYR A 309 24.48 11.47 -12.14
CA TYR A 309 25.66 10.64 -12.32
C TYR A 309 26.93 11.49 -12.23
N ASN A 310 28.00 11.00 -11.60
CA ASN A 310 29.37 11.51 -11.80
C ASN A 310 30.42 10.40 -11.62
N LYS A 311 31.65 10.64 -12.09
CA LYS A 311 32.73 9.63 -12.12
C LYS A 311 33.19 9.10 -10.75
N TYR A 312 32.89 9.81 -9.65
CA TYR A 312 33.26 9.38 -8.30
C TYR A 312 32.09 8.65 -7.62
N ASN A 313 30.91 9.27 -7.59
CA ASN A 313 29.73 8.76 -6.91
C ASN A 313 28.99 7.66 -7.70
N GLY A 314 29.29 7.51 -8.99
CA GLY A 314 28.46 6.74 -9.90
C GLY A 314 27.10 7.40 -10.10
N ASN A 315 26.05 6.60 -10.25
CA ASN A 315 24.68 7.07 -10.06
C ASN A 315 24.41 7.29 -8.58
N TYR A 316 23.86 8.45 -8.21
CA TYR A 316 23.57 8.80 -6.83
C TYR A 316 22.25 9.56 -6.66
N VAL A 317 21.70 9.48 -5.46
CA VAL A 317 20.57 10.27 -4.98
C VAL A 317 20.98 10.94 -3.66
N PHE A 318 20.67 12.24 -3.50
CA PHE A 318 20.77 12.95 -2.21
C PHE A 318 19.38 13.46 -1.83
N ILE A 319 18.98 13.26 -0.57
CA ILE A 319 17.69 13.69 -0.03
C ILE A 319 17.95 14.70 1.09
N LYS A 320 17.26 15.85 1.05
CA LYS A 320 17.16 16.78 2.19
C LYS A 320 15.87 16.45 2.94
N HIS A 321 15.99 16.39 4.26
CA HIS A 321 14.90 16.09 5.18
C HIS A 321 14.60 17.33 6.05
N PRO A 322 13.60 17.27 6.94
CA PRO A 322 13.46 18.22 8.04
C PRO A 322 14.71 18.30 8.94
N SER A 323 14.70 19.25 9.88
CA SER A 323 15.65 19.33 10.99
C SER A 323 17.14 19.30 10.59
N GLY A 324 17.48 19.88 9.44
CA GLY A 324 18.87 20.03 8.98
C GLY A 324 19.57 18.73 8.55
N ILE A 325 18.82 17.66 8.30
CA ILE A 325 19.38 16.35 7.94
C ILE A 325 19.43 16.17 6.41
N VAL A 326 20.55 15.60 5.92
CA VAL A 326 20.76 15.19 4.53
C VAL A 326 21.28 13.77 4.50
N THR A 327 20.69 12.91 3.68
CA THR A 327 21.19 11.56 3.41
C THR A 327 21.67 11.42 1.97
N LYS A 328 22.73 10.63 1.74
CA LYS A 328 23.33 10.39 0.42
C LYS A 328 23.46 8.90 0.15
N TYR A 329 23.14 8.49 -1.08
CA TYR A 329 23.14 7.11 -1.54
C TYR A 329 23.88 7.05 -2.88
N LEU A 330 25.01 6.33 -2.94
CA LEU A 330 25.91 6.31 -4.11
C LEU A 330 25.96 4.93 -4.80
N HIS A 331 26.72 4.86 -5.90
CA HIS A 331 27.11 3.65 -6.64
C HIS A 331 25.97 2.85 -7.28
N PHE A 332 24.75 3.37 -7.30
CA PHE A 332 23.57 2.70 -7.84
C PHE A 332 23.78 2.14 -9.26
N SER A 333 23.13 1.02 -9.56
CA SER A 333 22.96 0.56 -10.95
C SER A 333 21.94 1.44 -11.69
N LYS A 334 20.78 1.69 -11.05
CA LYS A 334 19.70 2.53 -11.57
C LYS A 334 19.12 3.43 -10.48
N ARG A 335 18.78 4.68 -10.84
CA ARG A 335 18.04 5.64 -9.99
C ARG A 335 16.53 5.48 -10.23
N ALA A 336 15.72 5.50 -9.18
CA ALA A 336 14.26 5.39 -9.27
C ALA A 336 13.53 6.74 -9.15
N VAL A 337 14.19 7.77 -8.59
CA VAL A 337 13.61 9.11 -8.36
C VAL A 337 14.37 10.23 -9.08
N LYS A 338 13.72 11.37 -9.31
CA LYS A 338 14.27 12.57 -9.97
C LYS A 338 14.54 13.68 -8.94
N LYS A 339 15.29 14.72 -9.34
CA LYS A 339 15.42 15.96 -8.52
C LYS A 339 14.03 16.61 -8.36
N GLY A 340 13.73 17.11 -7.16
CA GLY A 340 12.45 17.73 -6.80
C GLY A 340 11.37 16.74 -6.31
N THR A 341 11.54 15.43 -6.54
CA THR A 341 10.61 14.42 -6.02
C THR A 341 10.57 14.44 -4.49
N ARG A 342 9.38 14.68 -3.90
CA ARG A 342 9.11 14.32 -2.49
C ARG A 342 9.08 12.79 -2.37
N VAL A 343 9.67 12.26 -1.31
CA VAL A 343 9.69 10.83 -1.01
C VAL A 343 9.29 10.58 0.43
N LYS A 344 8.55 9.49 0.67
CA LYS A 344 8.27 8.99 2.03
C LYS A 344 9.37 8.02 2.48
N GLN A 345 9.60 7.91 3.78
CA GLN A 345 10.47 6.87 4.35
C GLN A 345 10.07 5.47 3.82
N GLY A 346 11.06 4.62 3.54
CA GLY A 346 10.82 3.27 2.99
C GLY A 346 10.58 3.22 1.47
N GLN A 347 10.31 4.35 0.81
CA GLN A 347 10.12 4.40 -0.65
C GLN A 347 11.41 4.08 -1.40
N THR A 348 11.36 3.21 -2.41
CA THR A 348 12.52 2.88 -3.25
C THR A 348 13.00 4.11 -4.05
N ILE A 349 14.27 4.46 -3.90
CA ILE A 349 14.94 5.61 -4.54
C ILE A 349 15.99 5.20 -5.58
N GLY A 350 16.42 3.94 -5.56
CA GLY A 350 17.36 3.38 -6.52
C GLY A 350 17.65 1.91 -6.21
N TYR A 351 18.63 1.37 -6.93
CA TYR A 351 19.01 -0.04 -6.85
C TYR A 351 20.54 -0.15 -6.75
N VAL A 352 21.03 -1.06 -5.91
CA VAL A 352 22.48 -1.29 -5.68
C VAL A 352 23.20 -1.61 -6.98
N GLY A 353 24.46 -1.18 -7.07
CA GLY A 353 25.35 -1.46 -8.19
C GLY A 353 26.80 -1.17 -7.82
N SER A 354 27.65 -0.97 -8.82
CA SER A 354 29.08 -0.68 -8.64
C SER A 354 29.53 0.47 -9.55
N THR A 355 28.71 1.50 -9.73
CA THR A 355 29.03 2.60 -10.66
C THR A 355 29.93 3.67 -10.04
N GLY A 356 30.72 4.36 -10.87
CA GLY A 356 31.70 5.35 -10.39
C GLY A 356 32.91 4.71 -9.74
N LEU A 357 33.43 5.31 -8.67
CA LEU A 357 34.61 4.82 -7.95
C LEU A 357 34.22 3.73 -6.92
N SER A 358 33.79 2.58 -7.43
CA SER A 358 33.46 1.38 -6.65
C SER A 358 34.19 0.15 -7.19
N THR A 359 34.64 -0.74 -6.30
CA THR A 359 35.33 -1.99 -6.65
C THR A 359 34.40 -3.21 -6.68
N ALA A 360 33.21 -3.14 -6.09
CA ALA A 360 32.24 -4.23 -6.03
C ALA A 360 30.82 -3.72 -5.75
N PRO A 361 29.76 -4.48 -6.07
CA PRO A 361 28.39 -4.11 -5.75
C PRO A 361 28.16 -3.86 -4.26
N HIS A 362 27.80 -2.61 -3.92
CA HIS A 362 27.48 -2.14 -2.57
C HIS A 362 26.69 -0.82 -2.63
N LEU A 363 26.06 -0.43 -1.52
CA LEU A 363 25.60 0.93 -1.29
C LEU A 363 26.61 1.65 -0.39
N HIS A 364 27.14 2.79 -0.82
CA HIS A 364 27.74 3.77 0.08
C HIS A 364 26.66 4.73 0.59
N TYR A 365 26.46 4.78 1.91
CA TYR A 365 25.42 5.56 2.58
C TYR A 365 26.02 6.58 3.56
N GLU A 366 25.80 7.87 3.31
CA GLU A 366 26.20 8.95 4.24
C GLU A 366 25.00 9.56 4.95
N PHE A 367 25.15 9.83 6.25
CA PHE A 367 24.20 10.61 7.06
C PHE A 367 24.87 11.91 7.52
N ILE A 368 24.23 13.05 7.27
CA ILE A 368 24.75 14.38 7.58
C ILE A 368 23.70 15.12 8.39
N TYR A 369 24.09 15.64 9.55
CA TYR A 369 23.24 16.46 10.42
C TYR A 369 23.92 17.81 10.65
N ASN A 370 23.22 18.90 10.31
CA ASN A 370 23.72 20.28 10.40
C ASN A 370 25.12 20.45 9.77
N GLY A 371 25.29 19.90 8.56
CA GLY A 371 26.54 19.93 7.80
C GLY A 371 27.61 18.91 8.23
N VAL A 372 27.50 18.31 9.41
CA VAL A 372 28.48 17.36 9.95
C VAL A 372 28.08 15.92 9.60
N HIS A 373 28.98 15.17 8.95
CA HIS A 373 28.79 13.74 8.72
C HIS A 373 28.84 12.98 10.05
N ARG A 374 27.86 12.10 10.29
CA ARG A 374 27.75 11.26 11.49
C ARG A 374 27.68 9.79 11.10
N ASN A 375 28.09 8.90 12.00
CA ASN A 375 27.96 7.45 11.81
C ASN A 375 26.45 7.07 11.78
N PRO A 376 25.89 6.60 10.65
CA PRO A 376 24.46 6.32 10.54
C PRO A 376 23.94 5.23 11.50
N ARG A 377 24.83 4.35 12.00
CA ARG A 377 24.46 3.31 12.98
C ARG A 377 24.33 3.83 14.41
N THR A 378 25.10 4.85 14.79
CA THR A 378 25.24 5.30 16.19
C THR A 378 24.89 6.78 16.40
N VAL A 379 24.40 7.47 15.37
CA VAL A 379 23.89 8.83 15.51
C VAL A 379 22.57 8.81 16.27
N THR A 380 22.46 9.65 17.32
CA THR A 380 21.19 9.95 17.95
C THR A 380 20.31 10.66 16.93
N LEU A 381 19.27 9.97 16.46
CA LEU A 381 18.28 10.57 15.57
C LEU A 381 17.39 11.52 16.37
N PRO A 382 16.85 12.59 15.76
CA PRO A 382 15.74 13.30 16.38
C PRO A 382 14.60 12.30 16.61
N LYS A 383 13.94 12.41 17.77
CA LYS A 383 12.64 11.78 17.95
C LYS A 383 11.69 12.35 16.88
N SER A 384 10.76 11.54 16.39
CA SER A 384 9.58 12.13 15.74
C SER A 384 8.84 12.97 16.78
N GLU A 385 8.25 14.08 16.36
CA GLU A 385 7.41 14.88 17.25
C GLU A 385 6.21 14.01 17.70
N PRO A 386 5.80 14.11 18.99
CA PRO A 386 4.62 13.41 19.49
C PRO A 386 3.36 14.01 18.88
N LEU A 387 2.21 13.38 19.14
CA LEU A 387 0.92 14.04 18.95
C LEU A 387 0.88 15.37 19.72
N PRO A 388 0.35 16.46 19.14
CA PRO A 388 0.08 17.68 19.89
C PRO A 388 -0.91 17.42 21.02
N ASP A 389 -0.72 18.07 22.18
CA ASP A 389 -1.62 17.90 23.34
C ASP A 389 -3.10 18.19 23.00
N SER A 390 -3.35 19.03 22.00
CA SER A 390 -4.70 19.34 21.48
C SER A 390 -5.37 18.18 20.75
N GLU A 391 -4.61 17.23 20.17
CA GLU A 391 -5.14 16.07 19.45
C GLU A 391 -5.24 14.82 20.34
N MET A 392 -4.60 14.82 21.53
CA MET A 392 -4.57 13.67 22.43
C MET A 392 -5.95 13.18 22.89
N ALA A 393 -6.95 14.06 23.02
CA ALA A 393 -8.31 13.66 23.39
C ALA A 393 -9.00 12.84 22.28
N GLU A 394 -8.84 13.24 21.02
CA GLU A 394 -9.39 12.55 19.86
C GLU A 394 -8.62 11.25 19.56
N PHE A 395 -7.28 11.30 19.63
CA PHE A 395 -6.44 10.11 19.56
C PHE A 395 -6.82 9.07 20.62
N ASN A 396 -7.01 9.46 21.89
CA ASN A 396 -7.38 8.52 22.94
C ASN A 396 -8.77 7.91 22.72
N ALA A 397 -9.74 8.68 22.22
CA ALA A 397 -11.07 8.17 21.87
C ALA A 397 -11.02 7.15 20.72
N TYR A 398 -10.16 7.39 19.70
CA TYR A 398 -9.92 6.47 18.59
C TYR A 398 -9.12 5.22 19.00
N ALA A 399 -8.09 5.39 19.82
CA ALA A 399 -7.15 4.33 20.20
C ALA A 399 -7.75 3.34 21.23
N SER A 400 -8.56 3.81 22.17
CA SER A 400 -9.12 3.00 23.26
C SER A 400 -9.80 1.68 22.81
N PRO A 401 -10.72 1.66 21.82
CA PRO A 401 -11.33 0.41 21.36
C PRO A 401 -10.31 -0.53 20.70
N LEU A 402 -9.38 -0.01 19.90
CA LEU A 402 -8.36 -0.81 19.22
C LEU A 402 -7.38 -1.45 20.22
N LEU A 403 -6.97 -0.72 21.26
CA LEU A 403 -6.12 -1.23 22.33
C LEU A 403 -6.84 -2.26 23.21
N THR A 404 -8.15 -2.09 23.42
CA THR A 404 -8.99 -3.06 24.15
C THR A 404 -9.08 -4.38 23.40
N GLU A 405 -9.31 -4.33 22.10
CA GLU A 405 -9.36 -5.51 21.21
C GLU A 405 -8.00 -6.24 21.16
N LEU A 406 -6.88 -5.52 20.99
CA LEU A 406 -5.53 -6.10 21.06
C LEU A 406 -5.25 -6.83 22.38
N LYS A 407 -5.78 -6.32 23.49
CA LYS A 407 -5.67 -6.95 24.81
C LYS A 407 -6.50 -8.24 24.91
N ALA A 408 -7.74 -8.24 24.42
CA ALA A 408 -8.60 -9.43 24.43
C ALA A 408 -8.02 -10.57 23.58
N ILE A 409 -7.43 -10.24 22.43
CA ILE A 409 -6.66 -11.17 21.58
C ILE A 409 -5.51 -11.79 22.40
N LYS A 410 -4.66 -10.95 23.01
CA LYS A 410 -3.51 -11.41 23.82
C LYS A 410 -3.91 -12.27 25.03
N GLU A 411 -5.02 -11.98 25.69
CA GLU A 411 -5.53 -12.77 26.81
C GLU A 411 -6.04 -14.15 26.34
N THR A 412 -6.58 -14.24 25.11
CA THR A 412 -6.98 -15.52 24.48
C THR A 412 -5.76 -16.38 24.15
N LEU A 413 -4.69 -15.79 23.59
CA LEU A 413 -3.44 -16.50 23.28
C LEU A 413 -2.78 -17.12 24.52
N VAL A 414 -2.81 -16.41 25.65
CA VAL A 414 -2.25 -16.88 26.93
C VAL A 414 -3.11 -17.98 27.57
N ALA A 415 -4.40 -18.06 27.25
CA ALA A 415 -5.28 -19.15 27.70
C ALA A 415 -5.18 -20.43 26.84
N ALA A 416 -4.52 -20.36 25.68
CA ALA A 416 -4.42 -21.44 24.70
C ALA A 416 -3.05 -22.15 24.64
N ASN A 417 -2.08 -21.74 25.46
CA ASN A 417 -0.70 -22.27 25.52
C ASN A 417 -0.32 -22.69 26.94
#